data_AF-A0A0J1GGI3-F1
#
_entry.id   AF-A0A0J1GGI3-F1
#
_cell.length_a   1.000
_cell.length_b   1.000
_cell.length_c   1.000
_cell.angle_alpha   90.00
_cell.angle_beta   90.00
_cell.angle_gamma   90.00
#
_symmetry.space_group_name_H-M   'P 1'
#
loop_
_entity.id
_entity.type
_entity.pdbx_description
1 polymer ?
#
loop_
_entity_poly.entity_id
_entity_poly.type
_entity_poly.pdbx_seq_one_letter_code
_entity_poly.pdbx_strand_id
1 'polypeptide(L)'
;MKLIQWRKRPDKVILSVSVLLALMPLWGLLTGTAFSLGAYGSNYHEFGLAQEPDRFWFLIKVQGAIWAYVVMLAFVDFPLIKHLYERLIAFKNQHKIIAYLTLYLLVPIIVVALFLFCLHVFDIQ
;
A
#
# COMPACT_ATOMS: atom_id res chain seq x y z
N MET A 1 -21.58 -13.87 9.77
CA MET A 1 -22.09 -14.07 8.40
C MET A 1 -21.87 -12.86 7.47
N LYS A 2 -22.00 -11.59 7.93
CA LYS A 2 -21.77 -10.38 7.11
C LYS A 2 -20.31 -10.17 6.66
N LEU A 3 -19.31 -10.48 7.49
CA LEU A 3 -17.87 -10.34 7.15
C LEU A 3 -17.42 -11.21 5.95
N ILE A 4 -18.01 -12.40 5.79
CA ILE A 4 -17.64 -13.34 4.71
C ILE A 4 -18.09 -12.80 3.34
N GLN A 5 -19.16 -12.01 3.28
CA GLN A 5 -19.66 -11.42 2.04
C GLN A 5 -18.79 -10.25 1.57
N TRP A 6 -18.17 -9.51 2.49
CA TRP A 6 -17.22 -8.43 2.16
C TRP A 6 -15.96 -8.98 1.48
N ARG A 7 -15.52 -10.18 1.86
CA ARG A 7 -14.41 -10.89 1.19
C ARG A 7 -14.69 -11.21 -0.28
N LYS A 8 -15.96 -11.30 -0.69
CA LYS A 8 -16.37 -11.62 -2.06
C LYS A 8 -16.50 -10.39 -2.96
N ARG A 9 -16.30 -9.18 -2.44
CA ARG A 9 -16.36 -7.91 -3.20
C ARG A 9 -15.17 -7.03 -2.85
N PRO A 10 -13.94 -7.43 -3.23
CA PRO A 10 -12.73 -6.67 -2.93
C PRO A 10 -12.83 -5.22 -3.43
N ASP A 11 -13.49 -5.01 -4.55
CA ASP A 11 -13.77 -3.71 -5.16
C ASP A 11 -14.46 -2.76 -4.19
N LYS A 12 -15.48 -3.22 -3.45
CA LYS A 12 -16.19 -2.40 -2.45
C LYS A 12 -15.33 -2.06 -1.24
N VAL A 13 -14.43 -2.96 -0.85
CA VAL A 13 -13.47 -2.71 0.24
C VAL A 13 -12.47 -1.66 -0.21
N ILE A 14 -11.90 -1.80 -1.40
CA ILE A 14 -10.93 -0.86 -1.97
C ILE A 14 -11.57 0.53 -2.11
N LEU A 15 -12.83 0.60 -2.56
CA LEU A 15 -13.59 1.85 -2.66
C LEU A 15 -13.86 2.49 -1.29
N SER A 16 -14.10 1.70 -0.25
CA SER A 16 -14.26 2.24 1.11
C SER A 16 -12.94 2.80 1.68
N VAL A 17 -11.82 2.14 1.37
CA VAL A 17 -10.47 2.58 1.77
C VAL A 17 -10.07 3.83 1.00
N SER A 18 -10.41 3.93 -0.29
CA SER A 18 -10.12 5.14 -1.07
C SER A 18 -10.86 6.37 -0.52
N VAL A 19 -12.10 6.22 -0.06
CA VAL A 19 -12.83 7.32 0.60
C VAL A 19 -12.11 7.81 1.85
N LEU A 20 -11.59 6.89 2.68
CA LEU A 20 -10.81 7.27 3.87
C LEU A 20 -9.50 7.95 3.49
N LEU A 21 -8.80 7.47 2.46
CA LEU A 21 -7.55 8.07 1.98
C LEU A 21 -7.76 9.45 1.36
N ALA A 22 -8.94 9.71 0.77
CA ALA A 22 -9.28 11.04 0.21
C ALA A 22 -9.35 12.13 1.28
N LEU A 23 -9.68 11.76 2.53
CA LEU A 23 -9.84 12.72 3.63
C LEU A 23 -8.55 13.46 3.93
N MET A 24 -7.38 12.84 3.77
CA MET A 24 -6.09 13.46 4.06
C MET A 24 -5.78 14.65 3.13
N PRO A 25 -5.75 14.50 1.80
CA PRO A 25 -5.51 15.64 0.90
C PRO A 25 -6.67 16.64 0.94
N LEU A 26 -7.92 16.20 1.15
CA LEU A 26 -9.06 17.10 1.32
C LEU A 26 -8.90 18.00 2.55
N TRP A 27 -8.52 17.40 3.69
CA TRP A 27 -8.27 18.15 4.91
C TRP A 27 -7.15 19.15 4.70
N GLY A 28 -6.04 18.74 4.08
CA GLY A 28 -4.92 19.64 3.83
C GLY A 28 -5.23 20.77 2.86
N LEU A 29 -6.11 20.56 1.88
CA LEU A 29 -6.62 21.62 1.01
C LEU A 29 -7.54 22.61 1.77
N LEU A 30 -8.31 22.13 2.75
CA LEU A 30 -9.21 22.97 3.54
C LEU A 30 -8.47 23.79 4.62
N THR A 31 -7.50 23.17 5.31
CA THR A 31 -6.79 23.80 6.43
C THR A 31 -5.50 24.50 5.99
N GLY A 32 -5.02 24.24 4.77
CA GLY A 32 -3.70 24.70 4.33
C GLY A 32 -2.55 24.00 5.06
N THR A 33 -2.78 22.84 5.66
CA THR A 33 -1.77 22.04 6.37
C THR A 33 -1.69 20.62 5.83
N ALA A 34 -0.52 20.19 5.38
CA ALA A 34 -0.30 18.84 4.87
C ALA A 34 0.50 18.00 5.88
N PHE A 35 0.07 16.75 6.07
CA PHE A 35 0.72 15.81 6.98
C PHE A 35 1.60 14.82 6.23
N SER A 36 2.85 14.70 6.67
CA SER A 36 3.72 13.61 6.23
C SER A 36 3.27 12.29 6.86
N LEU A 37 3.06 11.26 6.02
CA LEU A 37 2.90 9.87 6.46
C LEU A 37 4.27 9.30 6.88
N GLY A 38 4.81 9.78 8.00
CA GLY A 38 5.98 9.19 8.62
C GLY A 38 5.60 7.88 9.34
N ALA A 39 6.32 6.80 9.06
CA ALA A 39 6.20 5.58 9.85
C ALA A 39 6.70 5.86 11.28
N TYR A 40 5.78 5.80 12.24
CA TYR A 40 5.96 5.98 13.69
C TYR A 40 6.31 7.40 14.20
N GLY A 41 5.42 7.90 15.07
CA GLY A 41 5.67 8.64 16.33
C GLY A 41 6.48 9.94 16.32
N SER A 42 7.64 9.98 15.66
CA SER A 42 8.60 11.10 15.67
C SER A 42 8.81 11.75 14.29
N ASN A 43 8.36 11.11 13.21
CA ASN A 43 8.49 11.63 11.84
C ASN A 43 7.24 12.38 11.34
N TYR A 44 6.27 12.61 12.22
CA TYR A 44 5.10 13.42 11.91
C TYR A 44 5.51 14.88 11.79
N HIS A 45 5.57 15.37 10.55
CA HIS A 45 5.84 16.76 10.24
C HIS A 45 4.62 17.36 9.56
N GLU A 46 4.14 18.46 10.12
CA GLU A 46 3.09 19.28 9.54
C GLU A 46 3.74 20.37 8.69
N PHE A 47 3.33 20.46 7.43
CA PHE A 47 3.80 21.50 6.52
C PHE A 47 2.63 22.44 6.22
N GLY A 48 2.74 23.70 6.64
CA GLY A 48 1.76 24.73 6.32
C GLY A 48 2.04 25.37 4.96
N LEU A 49 0.97 25.69 4.23
CA LEU A 49 1.02 26.39 2.94
C LEU A 49 1.74 27.75 3.05
N ALA A 50 1.64 28.42 4.20
CA ALA A 50 2.25 29.72 4.43
C ALA A 50 3.74 29.67 4.75
N GLN A 51 4.23 28.58 5.38
CA GLN A 51 5.64 28.45 5.77
C GLN A 51 6.47 27.73 4.70
N GLU A 52 5.95 26.62 4.16
CA GLU A 52 6.69 25.74 3.24
C GLU A 52 5.78 25.31 2.07
N PRO A 53 5.43 26.23 1.15
CA PRO A 53 4.45 25.99 0.09
C PRO A 53 4.84 24.85 -0.86
N ASP A 54 6.14 24.73 -1.18
CA ASP A 54 6.62 23.70 -2.11
C ASP A 54 6.44 22.30 -1.54
N ARG A 55 6.75 22.10 -0.26
CA ARG A 55 6.58 20.81 0.43
C ARG A 55 5.12 20.47 0.66
N PHE A 56 4.31 21.48 1.00
CA PHE A 56 2.86 21.33 1.08
C PHE A 56 2.27 20.80 -0.23
N TRP A 57 2.54 21.45 -1.36
CA TRP A 57 2.00 21.04 -2.66
C TRP A 57 2.55 19.70 -3.13
N PHE A 58 3.81 19.38 -2.82
CA PHE A 58 4.38 18.07 -3.09
C PHE A 58 3.60 16.96 -2.35
N LEU A 59 3.36 17.13 -1.06
CA LEU A 59 2.61 16.17 -0.25
C LEU A 59 1.16 15.99 -0.73
N ILE A 60 0.46 17.07 -1.04
CA ILE A 60 -0.90 17.01 -1.57
C ILE A 60 -0.93 16.24 -2.90
N LYS A 61 0.03 16.48 -3.80
CA LYS A 61 0.14 15.74 -5.07
C LYS A 61 0.39 14.25 -4.85
N VAL A 62 1.28 13.89 -3.93
CA VAL A 62 1.57 12.49 -3.59
C VAL A 62 0.35 11.80 -2.99
N GLN A 63 -0.31 12.42 -2.02
CA GLN A 63 -1.54 11.89 -1.40
C GLN A 63 -2.66 11.73 -2.44
N GLY A 64 -2.84 12.72 -3.32
CA GLY A 64 -3.79 12.64 -4.43
C GLY A 64 -3.46 11.53 -5.43
N ALA A 65 -2.18 11.32 -5.75
CA ALA A 65 -1.74 10.23 -6.62
C ALA A 65 -1.98 8.85 -6.00
N ILE A 66 -1.72 8.69 -4.68
CA ILE A 66 -2.01 7.46 -3.94
C ILE A 66 -3.52 7.19 -3.95
N TRP A 67 -4.33 8.21 -3.66
CA TRP A 67 -5.78 8.09 -3.72
C TRP A 67 -6.26 7.65 -5.11
N ALA A 68 -5.80 8.34 -6.16
CA ALA A 68 -6.16 8.01 -7.55
C ALA A 68 -5.74 6.59 -7.94
N TYR A 69 -4.57 6.14 -7.48
CA TYR A 69 -4.09 4.78 -7.69
C TYR A 69 -4.99 3.74 -7.00
N VAL A 70 -5.39 3.98 -5.75
CA VAL A 70 -6.30 3.09 -5.01
C VAL A 70 -7.70 3.08 -5.64
N VAL A 71 -8.19 4.22 -6.13
CA VAL A 71 -9.44 4.30 -6.90
C VAL A 71 -9.33 3.49 -8.20
N MET A 72 -8.23 3.65 -8.95
CA MET A 72 -7.98 2.87 -10.16
C MET A 72 -8.01 1.37 -9.87
N LEU A 73 -7.40 0.92 -8.78
CA LEU A 73 -7.45 -0.49 -8.35
C LEU A 73 -8.87 -1.00 -8.03
N ALA A 74 -9.81 -0.13 -7.70
CA ALA A 74 -11.21 -0.52 -7.46
C ALA A 74 -11.99 -0.77 -8.76
N PHE A 75 -11.55 -0.18 -9.88
CA PHE A 75 -12.25 -0.27 -11.17
C PHE A 75 -11.48 -1.12 -12.21
N VAL A 76 -10.16 -1.18 -12.08
CA VAL A 76 -9.29 -1.96 -12.94
C VAL A 76 -8.96 -3.26 -12.25
N ASP A 77 -9.74 -4.29 -12.59
CA ASP A 77 -9.34 -5.66 -12.32
C ASP A 77 -8.08 -5.95 -13.15
N PHE A 78 -6.98 -6.31 -12.50
CA PHE A 78 -5.76 -6.74 -13.19
C PHE A 78 -5.89 -8.24 -13.55
N PRO A 79 -6.29 -8.59 -14.79
CA PRO A 79 -6.59 -9.98 -15.15
C PRO A 79 -5.35 -10.89 -15.01
N LEU A 80 -4.16 -10.34 -15.27
CA LEU A 80 -2.90 -11.06 -15.15
C LEU A 80 -2.58 -11.46 -13.71
N ILE A 81 -2.78 -10.55 -12.75
CA ILE A 81 -2.51 -10.82 -11.32
C ILE A 81 -3.49 -11.87 -10.80
N LYS A 82 -4.78 -11.72 -11.15
CA LYS A 82 -5.82 -12.68 -10.78
C LYS A 82 -5.53 -14.08 -11.35
N HIS A 83 -5.17 -14.16 -12.63
CA HIS A 83 -4.80 -15.41 -13.27
C HIS A 83 -3.56 -16.05 -12.65
N LEU A 84 -2.54 -15.24 -12.33
CA LEU A 84 -1.33 -15.72 -11.66
C LEU A 84 -1.66 -16.28 -10.28
N TYR A 85 -2.51 -15.59 -9.52
CA TYR A 85 -2.93 -15.98 -8.17
C TYR A 85 -3.73 -17.29 -8.19
N GLU A 86 -4.67 -17.41 -9.12
CA GLU A 86 -5.45 -18.64 -9.31
C GLU A 86 -4.54 -19.82 -9.73
N ARG A 87 -3.58 -19.59 -10.63
CA ARG A 87 -2.56 -20.60 -11.00
C ARG A 87 -1.68 -20.99 -9.82
N LEU A 88 -1.25 -20.04 -9.00
CA LEU A 88 -0.44 -20.30 -7.80
C LEU A 88 -1.21 -21.15 -6.78
N ILE A 89 -2.50 -20.87 -6.59
CA ILE A 89 -3.37 -21.66 -5.72
C ILE A 89 -3.56 -23.07 -6.28
N ALA A 90 -3.81 -23.21 -7.59
CA ALA A 90 -3.94 -24.50 -8.24
C ALA A 90 -2.65 -25.33 -8.11
N PHE A 91 -1.49 -24.72 -8.38
CA PHE A 91 -0.18 -25.34 -8.21
C PHE A 91 0.07 -25.77 -6.76
N LYS A 92 -0.20 -24.91 -5.78
CA LYS A 92 -0.09 -25.25 -4.36
C LYS A 92 -0.99 -26.43 -3.98
N ASN A 93 -2.23 -26.46 -4.49
CA ASN A 93 -3.17 -27.52 -4.17
C ASN A 93 -2.77 -28.87 -4.80
N GLN A 94 -2.20 -28.84 -6.01
CA GLN A 94 -1.76 -30.01 -6.74
C GLN A 94 -0.39 -30.54 -6.24
N HIS A 95 0.49 -29.64 -5.79
CA HIS A 95 1.85 -29.96 -5.34
C HIS A 95 2.16 -29.36 -3.97
N LYS A 96 1.36 -29.71 -2.95
CA LYS A 96 1.47 -29.14 -1.59
C LYS A 96 2.90 -29.20 -1.04
N ILE A 97 3.55 -30.36 -1.12
CA ILE A 97 4.91 -30.57 -0.58
C ILE A 97 5.92 -29.64 -1.26
N ILE A 98 5.90 -29.59 -2.60
CA ILE A 98 6.82 -28.74 -3.37
C ILE A 98 6.55 -27.26 -3.04
N ALA A 99 5.29 -26.84 -3.04
CA ALA A 99 4.94 -25.45 -2.74
C ALA A 99 5.39 -25.01 -1.34
N TYR A 100 5.22 -25.86 -0.32
CA TYR A 100 5.71 -25.56 1.03
C TYR A 100 7.24 -25.57 1.11
N LEU A 101 7.92 -26.49 0.41
CA LEU A 101 9.38 -26.52 0.35
C LEU A 101 9.94 -25.26 -0.32
N THR A 102 9.35 -24.83 -1.44
CA THR A 102 9.75 -23.61 -2.13
C THR A 102 9.51 -22.38 -1.26
N LEU A 103 8.36 -22.28 -0.58
CA LEU A 103 8.08 -21.21 0.39
C LEU A 103 9.10 -21.20 1.53
N TYR A 104 9.39 -22.37 2.10
CA TYR A 104 10.34 -22.51 3.21
C TYR A 104 11.76 -22.10 2.82
N LEU A 105 12.15 -22.29 1.55
CA LEU A 105 13.45 -21.87 1.04
C LEU A 105 13.48 -20.40 0.63
N LEU A 106 12.46 -19.91 -0.08
CA LEU A 106 12.42 -18.53 -0.60
C LEU A 106 12.19 -17.48 0.49
N VAL A 107 11.31 -17.74 1.45
CA VAL A 107 10.96 -16.78 2.51
C VAL A 107 12.19 -16.31 3.29
N PRO A 108 13.07 -17.19 3.83
CA PRO A 108 14.25 -16.73 4.55
C PRO A 108 15.21 -15.95 3.67
N ILE A 109 15.37 -16.33 2.38
CA ILE A 109 16.20 -15.57 1.43
C ILE A 109 15.65 -14.15 1.25
N ILE A 110 14.34 -14.02 1.04
CA ILE A 110 13.68 -12.71 0.87
C ILE A 110 13.79 -11.88 2.16
N VAL A 111 13.60 -12.49 3.33
CA VAL A 111 13.70 -11.81 4.63
C VAL A 111 15.12 -11.30 4.86
N VAL A 112 16.15 -12.10 4.59
CA VAL A 112 17.55 -11.68 4.71
C VAL A 112 17.87 -10.58 3.70
N ALA A 113 17.42 -10.70 2.44
CA ALA A 113 17.63 -9.68 1.42
C ALA A 113 16.96 -8.35 1.80
N LEU A 114 15.74 -8.39 2.32
CA LEU A 114 15.04 -7.19 2.83
C LEU A 114 15.75 -6.59 4.04
N PHE A 115 16.24 -7.43 4.95
CA PHE A 115 16.98 -6.95 6.13
C PHE A 115 18.28 -6.24 5.72
N LEU A 116 19.04 -6.82 4.79
CA LEU A 116 20.25 -6.20 4.24
C LEU A 116 19.93 -4.92 3.45
N PHE A 117 18.84 -4.92 2.69
CA PHE A 117 18.39 -3.73 1.97
C PHE A 117 18.01 -2.60 2.95
N CYS A 118 17.26 -2.91 4.02
CA CYS A 118 16.93 -1.96 5.07
C CYS A 118 18.20 -1.41 5.72
N LEU A 119 19.15 -2.27 6.12
CA LEU A 119 20.43 -1.82 6.66
C LEU A 119 21.13 -0.86 5.70
N HIS A 120 21.23 -1.21 4.42
CA HIS A 120 21.88 -0.35 3.42
C HIS A 120 21.20 1.02 3.27
N VAL A 121 19.87 1.07 3.25
CA VAL A 121 19.13 2.33 3.13
C VAL A 121 19.26 3.20 4.40
N PHE A 122 19.30 2.58 5.58
CA PHE A 122 19.39 3.30 6.86
C PHE A 122 20.82 3.67 7.26
N ASP A 123 21.86 2.95 6.82
CA ASP A 123 23.28 3.30 7.06
C ASP A 123 23.77 4.45 6.17
N ILE A 124 23.00 4.83 5.14
CA ILE A 124 23.32 5.93 4.21
C ILE A 124 22.74 7.28 4.68
N GLN A 125 22.06 7.34 5.84
CA GLN A 125 21.62 8.58 6.49
C GLN A 125 22.61 9.05 7.55
#